data_AF-A0A7S0M434-F1
#
_entry.id   AF-A0A7S0M434-F1
#
_cell.length_a   1.000
_cell.length_b   1.000
_cell.length_c   1.000
_cell.angle_alpha   90.00
_cell.angle_beta   90.00
_cell.angle_gamma   90.00
#
_symmetry.space_group_name_H-M   'P 1'
#
loop_
_entity.id
_entity.type
_entity.pdbx_description
1 polymer ?
#
loop_
_entity_poly.entity_id
_entity_poly.type
_entity_poly.pdbx_seq_one_letter_code
_entity_poly.pdbx_strand_id
1 'polypeptide(L)'
;PPPPPRAGAGGGEAEYLTSKFHFVDLAGSERLKRTKAEGERLREGIHINSGLLALGNVISALGDEARTAAGRPAPHVPYRDSKLTRMLQDSLGGNSRTLMVACVSGAEINVDESLSTLKYANRARNIRNTPVVNRDPNSMLVASLRREIGQLRAALRQHGVAVSASPWLARGAPTSPPAPGPPRP
;
A
#
# COMPACT_ATOMS: atom_id res chain seq x y z
N PRO A 1 -2.96 15.70 -11.42
CA PRO A 1 -2.01 16.36 -12.34
C PRO A 1 -0.59 15.87 -12.07
N PRO A 2 0.14 15.36 -13.07
CA PRO A 2 1.56 15.07 -12.90
C PRO A 2 2.36 16.39 -12.75
N PRO A 3 3.48 16.39 -12.00
CA PRO A 3 4.30 17.59 -11.82
C PRO A 3 5.02 17.98 -13.13
N PRO A 4 5.34 19.27 -13.33
CA PRO A 4 6.03 19.74 -14.53
C PRO A 4 7.50 19.26 -14.58
N PRO A 5 8.07 19.05 -15.78
CA PRO A 5 9.45 18.63 -15.93
C PRO A 5 10.40 19.77 -15.57
N ARG A 6 11.36 19.52 -14.67
CA ARG A 6 12.40 20.48 -14.30
C ARG A 6 13.54 20.44 -15.32
N ALA A 7 13.90 21.61 -15.83
CA ALA A 7 15.13 21.83 -16.57
C ALA A 7 16.31 21.93 -15.59
N GLY A 8 17.35 21.11 -15.79
CA GLY A 8 18.57 21.15 -14.99
C GLY A 8 19.50 20.00 -15.37
N ALA A 9 20.61 20.33 -16.02
CA ALA A 9 21.65 19.42 -16.46
C ALA A 9 22.33 18.72 -15.27
N GLY A 10 22.44 17.39 -15.36
CA GLY A 10 23.02 16.50 -14.37
C GLY A 10 22.41 15.11 -14.53
N GLY A 11 22.94 14.31 -15.45
CA GLY A 11 22.37 13.04 -15.93
C GLY A 11 22.41 11.88 -14.93
N GLY A 12 21.95 12.09 -13.70
CA GLY A 12 21.48 11.01 -12.84
C GLY A 12 20.04 10.68 -13.26
N GLU A 13 19.78 9.44 -13.66
CA GLU A 13 18.43 8.96 -13.94
C GLU A 13 17.56 9.20 -12.69
N ALA A 14 16.50 10.01 -12.84
CA ALA A 14 15.57 10.26 -11.75
C ALA A 14 14.69 9.01 -11.54
N GLU A 15 15.11 8.14 -10.63
CA GLU A 15 14.30 7.04 -10.11
C GLU A 15 13.19 7.64 -9.23
N TYR A 16 11.93 7.38 -9.57
CA TYR A 16 10.79 7.82 -8.77
C TYR A 16 10.37 6.70 -7.81
N LEU A 17 10.55 6.97 -6.52
CA LEU A 17 10.15 6.07 -5.43
C LEU A 17 8.86 6.59 -4.78
N THR A 18 7.97 5.67 -4.40
CA THR A 18 6.76 6.00 -3.64
C THR A 18 6.77 5.29 -2.29
N SER A 19 6.45 6.02 -1.22
CA SER A 19 6.25 5.45 0.11
C SER A 19 4.88 5.83 0.65
N LYS A 20 4.24 4.91 1.35
CA LYS A 20 3.03 5.17 2.13
C LYS A 20 3.39 5.10 3.61
N PHE A 21 2.87 6.04 4.39
CA PHE A 21 2.97 6.01 5.85
C PHE A 21 1.56 6.03 6.43
N HIS A 22 1.30 5.10 7.34
CA HIS A 22 0.02 4.99 8.04
C HIS A 22 0.28 5.17 9.53
N PHE A 23 -0.32 6.21 10.12
CA PHE A 23 -0.42 6.37 11.56
C PHE A 23 -1.88 6.20 11.94
N VAL A 24 -2.17 5.16 12.72
CA VAL A 24 -3.54 4.71 13.00
C VAL A 24 -3.74 4.71 14.50
N ASP A 25 -4.69 5.51 14.96
CA ASP A 25 -5.22 5.44 16.32
C ASP A 25 -6.52 4.63 16.28
N LEU A 26 -6.55 3.53 17.03
CA LEU A 26 -7.67 2.59 17.03
C LEU A 26 -8.62 2.96 18.16
N ALA A 27 -9.91 2.72 17.94
CA ALA A 27 -10.89 2.83 19.01
C ALA A 27 -10.59 1.84 20.15
N GLY A 28 -11.21 2.10 21.31
CA GLY A 28 -11.12 1.23 22.48
C GLY A 28 -11.47 -0.23 22.16
N SER A 29 -10.63 -1.16 22.61
CA SER A 29 -10.81 -2.60 22.40
C SER A 29 -11.70 -3.27 23.45
N GLU A 30 -12.22 -2.50 24.40
CA GLU A 30 -13.07 -2.99 25.48
C GLU A 30 -14.40 -3.53 24.97
N ARG A 31 -14.91 -4.53 25.69
CA ARG A 31 -16.18 -5.16 25.32
C ARG A 31 -17.36 -4.26 25.66
N LEU A 32 -18.29 -4.11 24.72
CA LEU A 32 -19.56 -3.39 24.92
C LEU A 32 -20.36 -3.88 26.13
N LYS A 33 -20.23 -5.15 26.52
CA LYS A 33 -20.92 -5.67 27.72
C LYS A 33 -20.45 -5.00 29.03
N ARG A 34 -19.25 -4.41 29.05
CA ARG A 34 -18.77 -3.60 30.19
C ARG A 34 -19.31 -2.18 30.15
N THR A 35 -19.59 -1.68 28.96
CA THR A 35 -20.23 -0.37 28.80
C THR A 35 -21.71 -0.56 29.12
N LYS A 36 -22.20 0.02 30.22
CA LYS A 36 -23.66 0.08 30.52
C LYS A 36 -24.38 1.06 29.56
N ALA A 37 -24.01 1.03 28.29
CA ALA A 37 -24.47 1.92 27.24
C ALA A 37 -25.78 1.38 26.67
N GLU A 38 -26.78 2.24 26.58
CA GLU A 38 -28.12 1.92 26.06
C GLU A 38 -28.47 2.82 24.87
N GLY A 39 -29.44 2.38 24.07
CA GLY A 39 -29.96 3.16 22.93
C GLY A 39 -28.91 3.46 21.86
N GLU A 40 -28.79 4.73 21.47
CA GLU A 40 -27.87 5.17 20.41
C GLU A 40 -26.40 4.89 20.73
N ARG A 41 -25.99 4.99 22.01
CA ARG A 41 -24.60 4.68 22.42
C ARG A 41 -24.24 3.21 22.21
N LEU A 42 -25.22 2.30 22.37
CA LEU A 42 -25.02 0.88 22.08
C LEU A 42 -24.86 0.67 20.57
N ARG A 43 -25.68 1.32 19.75
CA ARG A 43 -25.61 1.24 18.28
C ARG A 43 -24.27 1.76 17.75
N GLU A 44 -23.80 2.88 18.29
CA GLU A 44 -22.48 3.44 17.99
C GLU A 44 -21.37 2.46 18.38
N GLY A 45 -21.42 1.95 19.61
CA GLY A 45 -20.44 0.98 20.09
C GLY A 45 -20.35 -0.29 19.25
N ILE A 46 -21.48 -0.79 18.72
CA ILE A 46 -21.51 -1.92 17.78
C ILE A 46 -20.79 -1.57 16.48
N HIS A 47 -21.04 -0.38 15.93
CA HIS A 47 -20.40 0.05 14.68
C HIS A 47 -18.89 0.23 14.85
N ILE A 48 -18.45 0.86 15.95
CA ILE A 48 -17.03 1.02 16.29
C ILE A 48 -16.35 -0.34 16.39
N ASN A 49 -16.95 -1.27 17.14
CA ASN A 49 -16.37 -2.59 17.35
C ASN A 49 -16.39 -3.49 16.11
N SER A 50 -17.23 -3.20 15.11
CA SER A 50 -17.23 -3.97 13.85
C SER A 50 -15.86 -3.92 13.14
N GLY A 51 -15.20 -2.75 13.15
CA GLY A 51 -13.87 -2.58 12.56
C GLY A 51 -12.79 -3.34 13.31
N LEU A 52 -12.82 -3.27 14.66
CA LEU A 52 -11.86 -3.97 15.51
C LEU A 52 -12.06 -5.49 15.48
N LEU A 53 -13.30 -5.95 15.37
CA LEU A 53 -13.63 -7.37 15.19
C LEU A 53 -13.09 -7.89 13.86
N ALA A 54 -13.35 -7.17 12.76
CA ALA A 54 -12.81 -7.52 11.44
C ALA A 54 -11.27 -7.54 11.45
N LEU A 55 -10.63 -6.56 12.11
CA LEU A 55 -9.19 -6.53 12.29
C LEU A 55 -8.69 -7.75 13.07
N GLY A 56 -9.40 -8.15 14.13
CA GLY A 56 -9.09 -9.35 14.90
C GLY A 56 -9.20 -10.64 14.10
N ASN A 57 -10.18 -10.73 13.20
CA ASN A 57 -10.34 -11.86 12.29
C ASN A 57 -9.19 -11.96 11.28
N VAL A 58 -8.81 -10.82 10.68
CA VAL A 58 -7.65 -10.73 9.77
C VAL A 58 -6.36 -11.15 10.49
N ILE A 59 -6.10 -10.62 11.68
CA ILE A 59 -4.91 -10.95 12.46
C ILE A 59 -4.89 -12.43 12.84
N SER A 60 -6.03 -13.00 13.22
CA SER A 60 -6.12 -14.42 13.55
C SER A 60 -5.89 -15.31 12.33
N ALA A 61 -6.40 -14.91 11.15
CA ALA A 61 -6.18 -15.65 9.91
C ALA A 61 -4.72 -15.64 9.46
N LEU A 62 -4.00 -14.54 9.70
CA LEU A 62 -2.59 -14.37 9.32
C LEU A 62 -1.59 -14.89 10.35
N GLY A 63 -1.93 -14.83 11.65
CA GLY A 63 -1.02 -15.16 12.75
C GLY A 63 -0.99 -16.64 13.14
N ASP A 64 -1.88 -17.48 12.59
CA ASP A 64 -1.89 -18.92 12.82
C ASP A 64 -0.90 -19.65 11.92
N GLU A 65 0.34 -19.81 12.39
CA GLU A 65 1.41 -20.52 11.68
C GLU A 65 1.04 -21.96 11.30
N ALA A 66 0.20 -22.61 12.10
CA ALA A 66 -0.29 -23.97 11.84
C ALA A 66 -1.11 -24.09 10.54
N ARG A 67 -1.77 -23.01 10.12
CA ARG A 67 -2.54 -22.98 8.85
C ARG A 67 -1.63 -22.81 7.65
N THR A 68 -0.51 -22.11 7.81
CA THR A 68 0.47 -21.84 6.76
C THR A 68 1.46 -22.99 6.55
N ALA A 69 1.78 -23.75 7.61
CA ALA A 69 2.76 -24.84 7.56
C ALA A 69 2.23 -26.17 7.00
N ALA A 70 0.90 -26.38 6.98
CA ALA A 70 0.30 -27.68 6.67
C ALA A 70 0.17 -27.99 5.16
N GLY A 71 0.90 -27.30 4.27
CA GLY A 71 0.82 -27.49 2.81
C GLY A 71 -0.55 -27.16 2.21
N ARG A 72 -1.41 -26.46 2.96
CA ARG A 72 -2.75 -26.05 2.55
C ARG A 72 -2.68 -24.74 1.77
N PRO A 73 -3.59 -24.50 0.81
CA PRO A 73 -3.68 -23.20 0.16
C PRO A 73 -3.84 -22.10 1.21
N ALA A 74 -3.17 -20.97 0.96
CA ALA A 74 -3.18 -19.84 1.89
C ALA A 74 -4.62 -19.49 2.28
N PRO A 75 -4.94 -19.40 3.58
CA PRO A 75 -6.31 -19.16 4.03
C PRO A 75 -6.82 -17.83 3.48
N HIS A 76 -8.08 -17.79 3.05
CA HIS A 76 -8.72 -16.53 2.67
C HIS A 76 -8.70 -15.55 3.85
N VAL A 77 -8.10 -14.38 3.64
CA VAL A 77 -8.03 -13.34 4.66
C VAL A 77 -9.14 -12.31 4.42
N PRO A 78 -10.04 -12.09 5.39
CA PRO A 78 -11.27 -11.31 5.20
C PRO A 78 -11.02 -9.78 5.29
N TYR A 79 -10.11 -9.24 4.47
CA TYR A 79 -9.85 -7.79 4.49
C TYR A 79 -11.09 -6.97 4.14
N ARG A 80 -12.02 -7.54 3.37
CA ARG A 80 -13.22 -6.85 2.86
C ARG A 80 -14.31 -6.62 3.91
N ASP A 81 -14.23 -7.27 5.05
CA ASP A 81 -15.27 -7.21 6.10
C ASP A 81 -15.39 -5.83 6.73
N SER A 82 -14.36 -4.98 6.62
CA SER A 82 -14.44 -3.59 7.08
C SER A 82 -13.64 -2.64 6.17
N LYS A 83 -14.01 -1.35 6.18
CA LYS A 83 -13.21 -0.31 5.51
C LYS A 83 -11.81 -0.20 6.10
N LEU A 84 -11.68 -0.37 7.42
CA LEU A 84 -10.43 -0.30 8.16
C LEU A 84 -9.44 -1.38 7.69
N THR A 85 -9.87 -2.64 7.65
CA THR A 85 -9.01 -3.76 7.20
C THR A 85 -8.65 -3.67 5.72
N ARG A 86 -9.47 -3.03 4.88
CA ARG A 86 -9.12 -2.73 3.48
C ARG A 86 -8.03 -1.68 3.38
N MET A 87 -8.09 -0.63 4.19
CA MET A 87 -7.06 0.40 4.22
C MET A 87 -5.73 -0.13 4.76
N LEU A 88 -5.77 -1.09 5.70
CA LEU A 88 -4.60 -1.68 6.34
C LEU A 88 -4.12 -2.99 5.69
N GLN A 89 -4.66 -3.35 4.53
CA GLN A 89 -4.30 -4.59 3.84
C GLN A 89 -2.79 -4.66 3.53
N ASP A 90 -2.18 -3.55 3.11
CA ASP A 90 -0.72 -3.49 2.87
C ASP A 90 0.07 -3.67 4.19
N SER A 91 -0.49 -3.23 5.31
CA SER A 91 0.12 -3.29 6.65
C SER A 91 0.01 -4.66 7.32
N LEU A 92 -0.91 -5.53 6.90
CA LEU A 92 -1.14 -6.83 7.52
C LEU A 92 -0.87 -7.91 6.49
N GLY A 93 0.33 -8.50 6.47
CA GLY A 93 0.70 -9.53 5.50
C GLY A 93 1.01 -9.02 4.08
N GLY A 94 1.15 -7.70 3.90
CA GLY A 94 1.40 -7.07 2.60
C GLY A 94 2.77 -6.42 2.47
N ASN A 95 2.86 -5.44 1.57
CA ASN A 95 4.05 -4.64 1.33
C ASN A 95 4.10 -3.42 2.27
N SER A 96 4.47 -3.66 3.52
CA SER A 96 4.64 -2.59 4.51
C SER A 96 5.53 -3.05 5.65
N ARG A 97 6.24 -2.09 6.26
CA ARG A 97 6.86 -2.29 7.57
C ARG A 97 5.86 -1.86 8.62
N THR A 98 5.43 -2.79 9.46
CA THR A 98 4.31 -2.55 10.37
C THR A 98 4.75 -2.75 11.81
N LEU A 99 4.41 -1.77 12.64
CA LEU A 99 4.60 -1.77 14.09
C LEU A 99 3.23 -1.68 14.74
N MET A 100 2.96 -2.54 15.71
CA MET A 100 1.79 -2.46 16.56
C MET A 100 2.23 -2.08 17.98
N VAL A 101 1.60 -1.04 18.54
CA VAL A 101 1.79 -0.66 19.94
C VAL A 101 0.56 -1.10 20.73
N ALA A 102 0.77 -1.97 21.72
CA ALA A 102 -0.29 -2.48 22.58
C ALA A 102 -0.33 -1.65 23.88
N CYS A 103 -1.37 -0.83 24.03
CA CYS A 103 -1.59 -0.03 25.23
C CYS A 103 -2.36 -0.87 26.26
N VAL A 104 -1.80 -1.03 27.46
CA VAL A 104 -2.38 -1.84 28.55
C VAL A 104 -2.37 -1.07 29.87
N SER A 105 -3.22 -1.48 30.80
CA SER A 105 -3.34 -0.87 32.13
C SER A 105 -2.89 -1.85 33.21
N GLY A 106 -2.04 -1.41 34.14
CA GLY A 106 -1.60 -2.22 35.28
C GLY A 106 -2.63 -2.35 36.41
N ALA A 107 -3.82 -1.75 36.26
CA ALA A 107 -4.85 -1.80 37.29
C ALA A 107 -5.56 -3.17 37.32
N GLU A 108 -5.82 -3.68 38.52
CA GLU A 108 -6.45 -5.00 38.74
C GLU A 108 -7.82 -5.13 38.03
N ILE A 109 -8.62 -4.06 38.04
CA ILE A 109 -9.93 -3.98 37.35
C ILE A 109 -9.83 -4.13 35.81
N ASN A 110 -8.63 -3.99 35.26
CA ASN A 110 -8.36 -4.05 33.82
C ASN A 110 -7.53 -5.26 33.40
N VAL A 111 -7.28 -6.22 34.30
CA VAL A 111 -6.45 -7.40 34.00
C VAL A 111 -7.02 -8.20 32.83
N ASP A 112 -8.33 -8.42 32.77
CA ASP A 112 -8.96 -9.19 31.69
C ASP A 112 -8.81 -8.54 30.31
N GLU A 113 -8.95 -7.22 30.23
CA GLU A 113 -8.79 -6.47 28.98
C GLU A 113 -7.31 -6.39 28.59
N SER A 114 -6.43 -6.14 29.56
CA SER A 114 -4.98 -6.10 29.31
C SER A 114 -4.47 -7.45 28.82
N LEU A 115 -4.94 -8.56 29.40
CA LEU A 115 -4.63 -9.91 28.93
C LEU A 115 -5.17 -10.16 27.51
N SER A 116 -6.37 -9.65 27.20
CA SER A 116 -6.96 -9.76 25.87
C SER A 116 -6.13 -8.99 24.83
N THR A 117 -5.70 -7.77 25.15
CA THR A 117 -4.83 -6.94 24.32
C THR A 117 -3.46 -7.60 24.11
N LEU A 118 -2.84 -8.18 25.14
CA LEU A 118 -1.57 -8.90 25.01
C LEU A 118 -1.69 -10.15 24.14
N LYS A 119 -2.74 -10.95 24.31
CA LYS A 119 -3.02 -12.11 23.43
C LYS A 119 -3.21 -11.68 21.98
N TYR A 120 -3.89 -10.56 21.77
CA TYR A 120 -4.09 -9.98 20.46
C TYR A 120 -2.75 -9.55 19.82
N ALA A 121 -1.94 -8.80 20.54
CA ALA A 121 -0.60 -8.38 20.11
C ALA A 121 0.31 -9.58 19.82
N ASN A 122 0.24 -10.64 20.61
CA ASN A 122 1.01 -11.86 20.38
C ASN A 122 0.64 -12.55 19.05
N ARG A 123 -0.65 -12.56 18.67
CA ARG A 123 -1.06 -13.05 17.34
C ARG A 123 -0.59 -12.13 16.22
N ALA A 124 -0.69 -10.82 16.41
CA ALA A 124 -0.23 -9.84 15.43
C ALA A 124 1.28 -9.94 15.17
N ARG A 125 2.07 -10.24 16.21
CA ARG A 125 3.51 -10.46 16.11
C ARG A 125 3.90 -11.58 15.13
N ASN A 126 3.05 -12.58 14.97
CA ASN A 126 3.34 -13.73 14.09
C ASN A 126 3.06 -13.44 12.61
N ILE A 127 2.45 -12.30 12.30
CA ILE A 127 2.16 -11.90 10.91
C ILE A 127 3.46 -11.54 10.21
N ARG A 128 3.67 -12.12 9.04
CA ARG A 128 4.86 -11.86 8.21
C ARG A 128 4.50 -10.95 7.04
N ASN A 129 5.07 -9.75 7.04
CA ASN A 129 4.99 -8.82 5.91
C ASN A 129 6.18 -9.02 4.97
N THR A 130 5.99 -8.68 3.69
CA THR A 130 7.04 -8.75 2.67
C THR A 130 7.27 -7.36 2.09
N PRO A 131 8.00 -6.48 2.81
CA PRO A 131 8.24 -5.12 2.34
C PRO A 131 9.19 -5.10 1.14
N VAL A 132 8.77 -4.43 0.07
CA VAL A 132 9.50 -4.22 -1.19
C VAL A 132 9.51 -2.73 -1.51
N VAL A 133 10.64 -2.23 -2.02
CA VAL A 133 10.79 -0.83 -2.45
C VAL A 133 9.81 -0.54 -3.61
N ASN A 134 8.88 0.39 -3.41
CA ASN A 134 7.95 0.76 -4.48
C ASN A 134 8.63 1.69 -5.47
N ARG A 135 8.92 1.14 -6.65
CA ARG A 135 9.40 1.88 -7.81
C ARG A 135 8.21 2.20 -8.71
N ASP A 136 8.18 3.42 -9.23
CA ASP A 136 7.16 3.80 -10.19
C ASP A 136 7.29 2.97 -11.48
N PRO A 137 6.24 2.27 -11.95
CA PRO A 137 6.30 1.45 -13.15
C PRO A 137 6.68 2.26 -14.40
N ASN A 138 6.24 3.52 -14.50
CA ASN A 138 6.60 4.38 -15.63
C ASN A 138 8.08 4.77 -15.57
N SER A 139 8.62 5.06 -14.39
CA SER A 139 10.06 5.27 -14.19
C SER A 139 10.88 4.05 -14.62
N MET A 140 10.46 2.84 -14.24
CA MET A 140 11.11 1.60 -14.69
C MET A 140 11.02 1.39 -16.20
N LEU A 141 9.85 1.63 -16.80
CA LEU A 141 9.63 1.51 -18.24
C LEU A 141 10.45 2.54 -19.03
N VAL A 142 10.50 3.79 -18.55
CA VAL A 142 11.30 4.84 -19.20
C VAL A 142 12.79 4.49 -19.13
N ALA A 143 13.27 3.95 -18.00
CA ALA A 143 14.64 3.47 -17.86
C ALA A 143 14.94 2.30 -18.82
N SER A 144 14.05 1.30 -18.91
CA SER A 144 14.23 0.15 -19.81
C SER A 144 14.25 0.56 -21.28
N LEU A 145 13.28 1.38 -21.71
CA LEU A 145 13.18 1.88 -23.08
C LEU A 145 14.40 2.73 -23.45
N ARG A 146 14.90 3.57 -22.55
CA ARG A 146 16.13 4.35 -22.80
C ARG A 146 17.36 3.47 -22.92
N ARG A 147 17.47 2.41 -22.11
CA ARG A 147 18.55 1.43 -22.21
C ARG A 147 18.52 0.72 -23.58
N GLU A 148 17.34 0.31 -24.02
CA GLU A 148 17.14 -0.32 -25.32
C GLU A 148 17.47 0.63 -26.46
N ILE A 149 17.02 1.89 -26.41
CA ILE A 149 17.40 2.94 -27.36
C ILE A 149 18.93 3.12 -27.40
N GLY A 150 19.60 3.12 -26.25
CA GLY A 150 21.05 3.22 -26.15
C GLY A 150 21.78 2.05 -26.85
N GLN A 151 21.32 0.82 -26.61
CA GLN A 151 21.87 -0.39 -27.22
C GLN A 151 21.66 -0.41 -28.73
N LEU A 152 20.44 -0.13 -29.19
CA LEU A 152 20.11 -0.09 -30.62
C LEU A 152 20.91 0.99 -31.35
N ARG A 153 21.04 2.19 -30.77
CA ARG A 153 21.87 3.26 -31.33
C ARG A 153 23.34 2.87 -31.42
N ALA A 154 23.87 2.11 -30.47
CA ALA A 154 25.24 1.61 -30.52
C ALA A 154 25.42 0.57 -31.64
N ALA A 155 24.49 -0.37 -31.78
CA ALA A 155 24.51 -1.39 -32.84
C ALA A 155 24.39 -0.78 -34.25
N LEU A 156 23.52 0.21 -34.44
CA LEU A 156 23.37 0.92 -35.71
C LEU A 156 24.64 1.68 -36.11
N ARG A 157 25.33 2.31 -35.15
CA ARG A 157 26.63 2.95 -35.40
C ARG A 157 27.70 1.96 -35.85
N GLN A 158 27.71 0.74 -35.30
CA GLN A 158 28.65 -0.31 -35.72
C GLN A 158 28.43 -0.77 -37.17
N HIS A 159 27.19 -0.70 -37.67
CA HIS A 159 26.83 -1.10 -39.04
C HIS A 159 26.82 0.09 -40.03
N GLY A 160 27.36 1.25 -39.65
CA GLY A 160 27.47 2.42 -40.53
C GLY A 160 26.14 3.12 -40.85
N VAL A 161 25.06 2.80 -40.13
CA VAL A 161 23.75 3.42 -40.32
C VAL A 161 23.71 4.75 -39.56
N ALA A 162 23.60 5.86 -40.28
CA ALA A 162 23.48 7.19 -39.67
C ALA A 162 22.16 7.32 -38.90
N VAL A 163 22.25 7.39 -37.57
CA VAL A 163 21.06 7.61 -36.72
C VAL A 163 20.74 9.10 -36.68
N SER A 164 19.76 9.52 -37.47
CA SER A 164 19.20 10.88 -37.42
C SER A 164 18.53 11.14 -36.07
N ALA A 165 18.79 12.31 -35.47
CA ALA A 165 18.07 12.75 -34.28
C ALA A 165 16.59 12.94 -34.61
N SER A 166 15.75 12.23 -33.88
CA SER A 166 14.30 12.31 -33.94
C SER A 166 13.79 13.77 -33.92
N PRO A 167 13.10 14.25 -34.98
CA PRO A 167 12.70 15.66 -35.12
C PRO A 167 11.72 16.16 -34.03
N TRP A 168 11.04 15.24 -33.36
CA TRP A 168 10.08 15.52 -32.29
C TRP A 168 10.72 15.88 -30.95
N LEU A 169 12.03 15.67 -30.78
CA LEU A 169 12.79 16.11 -29.60
C LEU A 169 13.39 17.52 -29.76
N ALA A 170 13.57 17.99 -31.00
CA ALA A 170 14.16 19.30 -31.30
C ALA A 170 13.14 20.45 -31.29
N ARG A 171 11.85 20.13 -31.44
CA ARG A 171 10.74 21.08 -31.31
C ARG A 171 9.95 20.65 -30.07
N GLY A 172 9.92 21.50 -29.04
CA GLY A 172 9.18 21.23 -27.81
C GLY A 172 7.78 20.69 -28.12
N ALA A 173 7.38 19.64 -27.40
CA ALA A 173 6.12 18.94 -27.65
C ALA A 173 4.94 19.93 -27.69
N PRO A 174 4.04 19.86 -28.69
CA PRO A 174 2.83 20.67 -28.69
C PRO A 174 1.98 20.29 -27.47
N THR A 175 1.67 21.27 -26.62
CA THR A 175 1.01 21.08 -25.32
C THR A 175 -0.50 20.85 -25.40
N SER A 176 -1.07 20.58 -26.58
CA SER A 176 -2.52 20.42 -26.75
C SER A 176 -2.83 19.47 -27.91
N PRO A 177 -3.79 18.53 -27.76
CA PRO A 177 -4.36 17.84 -28.92
C PRO A 177 -5.09 18.86 -29.82
N PRO A 178 -5.03 18.72 -31.15
CA PRO A 178 -5.78 19.58 -32.06
C PRO A 178 -7.29 19.43 -31.80
N ALA A 179 -8.00 20.57 -31.76
CA ALA A 179 -9.45 20.59 -31.58
C ALA A 179 -10.15 19.78 -32.69
N PRO A 180 -11.25 19.06 -32.38
CA PRO A 180 -12.02 18.36 -33.41
C PRO A 180 -12.56 19.38 -34.43
N GLY A 181 -12.30 19.12 -35.70
CA GLY A 181 -12.77 19.97 -36.81
C GLY A 181 -14.30 20.00 -36.91
N PRO A 182 -14.86 21.01 -37.60
CA PRO A 182 -16.30 21.15 -37.74
C PRO A 182 -16.90 19.93 -38.45
N PRO A 183 -18.14 19.53 -38.10
CA PRO A 183 -18.84 18.46 -38.79
C PRO A 183 -18.99 18.82 -40.26
N ARG A 184 -18.70 17.84 -41.13
CA ARG A 184 -18.90 17.97 -42.58
C ARG A 184 -20.40 18.08 -42.89
N PRO A 185 -20.79 18.80 -43.96
CA PRO A 185 -22.18 18.97 -44.37
C PRO A 185 -22.84 17.65 -44.76
#